data_AF-A0A934HEU4-F1
#
_entry.id   AF-A0A934HEU4-F1
#
_cell.length_a   1.000
_cell.length_b   1.000
_cell.length_c   1.000
_cell.angle_alpha   90.00
_cell.angle_beta   90.00
_cell.angle_gamma   90.00
#
_symmetry.space_group_name_H-M   'P 1'
#
loop_
_entity.id
_entity.type
_entity.pdbx_description
1 polymer ?
#
loop_
_entity_poly.entity_id
_entity_poly.type
_entity_poly.pdbx_seq_one_letter_code
_entity_poly.pdbx_strand_id
1 'polypeptide(L)'
;MLHYSQTGQLTDAARSMVSPLEGRPDIEVVWENIQPKKPYPFPWPFFAFFSVFPEAVHMVAPEMKPVSFDPDGHFDLVILAYQVWFLSPSLPMTGFLKSEAARVLKGKPVITLIVCRNMWLNAQEKMKRLLTEAGARLIDNVALVDPGPPLTTFVTTPRWLMTGKKDGFWGFPPAGVSKKDIAGAARFGRAIADALTRDAGPINGPLLTGLGAVKVNPSYIGSEKIAHRSFYVWGKLLLALGSREAGLRKALTMVYVIFLLAMIVTVVPLGVVVRMIFGRVFKKRLAEQVARLEEPSGSSLERMARG
;
A
#
# COMPACT_ATOMS: atom_id res chain seq x y z
N MET A 1 1.30 -16.18 2.20
CA MET A 1 1.54 -14.89 1.53
C MET A 1 0.39 -14.61 0.58
N LEU A 2 -0.40 -13.57 0.85
CA LEU A 2 -1.50 -13.10 0.01
C LEU A 2 -1.06 -11.83 -0.72
N HIS A 3 -1.15 -11.80 -2.04
CA HIS A 3 -0.73 -10.63 -2.79
C HIS A 3 -1.59 -10.33 -4.01
N TYR A 4 -1.55 -9.07 -4.44
CA TYR A 4 -2.03 -8.65 -5.77
C TYR A 4 -1.09 -7.60 -6.36
N SER A 5 -0.53 -7.87 -7.53
CA SER A 5 0.33 -6.91 -8.25
C SER A 5 -0.14 -6.70 -9.67
N GLN A 6 -0.24 -5.45 -10.11
CA GLN A 6 -0.52 -5.12 -11.51
C GLN A 6 0.75 -5.09 -12.35
N THR A 7 1.86 -4.63 -11.78
CA THR A 7 3.09 -4.33 -12.53
C THR A 7 4.20 -5.35 -12.28
N GLY A 8 3.98 -6.31 -11.38
CA GLY A 8 4.99 -7.25 -10.90
C GLY A 8 5.86 -6.71 -9.76
N GLN A 9 6.00 -5.39 -9.59
CA GLN A 9 6.93 -4.81 -8.60
C GLN A 9 6.62 -5.22 -7.16
N LEU A 10 5.33 -5.33 -6.81
CA LEU A 10 4.94 -5.83 -5.49
C LEU A 10 5.23 -7.32 -5.34
N THR A 11 5.04 -8.10 -6.41
CA THR A 11 5.39 -9.53 -6.42
C THR A 11 6.89 -9.71 -6.23
N ASP A 12 7.73 -8.90 -6.87
CA ASP A 12 9.19 -8.93 -6.67
C ASP A 12 9.58 -8.65 -5.21
N ALA A 13 8.96 -7.64 -4.59
CA ALA A 13 9.20 -7.32 -3.18
C ALA A 13 8.70 -8.42 -2.24
N ALA A 14 7.52 -8.98 -2.51
CA ALA A 14 6.97 -10.11 -1.75
C ALA A 14 7.89 -11.34 -1.86
N ARG A 15 8.37 -11.66 -3.06
CA ARG A 15 9.31 -12.78 -3.28
C ARG A 15 10.62 -12.54 -2.56
N SER A 16 11.20 -11.34 -2.65
CA SER A 16 12.41 -11.02 -1.89
C SER A 16 12.20 -11.12 -0.39
N MET A 17 11.06 -10.66 0.13
CA MET A 17 10.72 -10.78 1.54
C MET A 17 10.57 -12.23 1.99
N VAL A 18 10.00 -13.10 1.16
CA VAL A 18 9.68 -14.49 1.52
C VAL A 18 10.80 -15.46 1.20
N SER A 19 11.73 -15.12 0.31
CA SER A 19 12.82 -16.01 -0.11
C SER A 19 13.65 -16.61 1.03
N PRO A 20 13.88 -15.96 2.20
CA PRO A 20 14.59 -16.59 3.32
C PRO A 20 13.76 -17.66 4.07
N LEU A 21 12.45 -17.71 3.85
CA LEU A 21 11.56 -18.74 4.40
C LEU A 21 11.45 -19.93 3.44
N GLU A 22 11.59 -19.70 2.13
CA GLU A 22 11.48 -20.75 1.12
C GLU A 22 12.66 -21.74 1.21
N GLY A 23 12.35 -23.04 1.15
CA GLY A 23 13.34 -24.12 1.23
C GLY A 23 13.77 -24.51 2.65
N ARG A 24 13.22 -23.85 3.67
CA ARG A 24 13.35 -24.28 5.06
C ARG A 24 12.43 -25.48 5.34
N PRO A 25 12.94 -26.59 5.91
CA PRO A 25 12.13 -27.80 6.14
C PRO A 25 11.09 -27.63 7.25
N ASP A 26 11.25 -26.60 8.09
CA ASP A 26 10.44 -26.26 9.24
C ASP A 26 9.38 -25.17 8.95
N ILE A 27 9.31 -24.66 7.71
CA ILE A 27 8.36 -23.60 7.32
C ILE A 27 7.68 -23.96 6.00
N GLU A 28 6.35 -24.03 6.02
CA GLU A 28 5.55 -24.09 4.80
C GLU A 28 5.15 -22.69 4.36
N VAL A 29 5.43 -22.36 3.09
CA VAL A 29 5.04 -21.09 2.48
C VAL A 29 3.94 -21.33 1.44
N VAL A 30 2.72 -20.95 1.80
CA VAL A 30 1.59 -20.95 0.85
C VAL A 30 1.49 -19.57 0.17
N TRP A 31 1.48 -19.57 -1.16
CA TRP A 31 1.33 -18.38 -2.00
C TRP A 31 -0.09 -18.31 -2.57
N GLU A 32 -0.76 -17.18 -2.36
CA GLU A 32 -2.05 -16.89 -2.98
C GLU A 32 -1.99 -15.54 -3.70
N ASN A 33 -2.21 -15.57 -5.01
CA ASN A 33 -2.40 -14.37 -5.81
C ASN A 33 -3.89 -14.08 -5.93
N ILE A 34 -4.40 -13.13 -5.15
CA ILE A 34 -5.83 -12.81 -5.14
C ILE A 34 -6.26 -12.19 -6.47
N GLN A 35 -7.38 -12.67 -7.03
CA GLN A 35 -7.84 -12.25 -8.36
C GLN A 35 -9.27 -11.71 -8.31
N PRO A 36 -9.53 -10.49 -8.80
CA PRO A 36 -10.90 -10.06 -9.07
C PRO A 36 -11.46 -10.88 -10.24
N LYS A 37 -12.79 -11.12 -10.27
CA LYS A 37 -13.45 -11.77 -11.40
C LYS A 37 -13.23 -10.99 -12.70
N LYS A 38 -13.36 -9.67 -12.64
CA LYS A 38 -13.04 -8.76 -13.75
C LYS A 38 -11.64 -8.16 -13.52
N PRO A 39 -10.61 -8.53 -14.31
CA PRO A 39 -9.25 -8.04 -14.11
C PRO A 39 -9.16 -6.54 -14.39
N TYR A 40 -8.30 -5.85 -13.63
CA TYR A 40 -7.93 -4.46 -13.90
C TYR A 40 -6.75 -4.42 -14.86
N PRO A 41 -6.79 -3.59 -15.92
CA PRO A 41 -5.77 -3.61 -16.97
C PRO A 41 -4.44 -3.06 -16.47
N PHE A 42 -3.35 -3.53 -17.09
CA PHE A 42 -2.06 -2.88 -17.08
C PHE A 42 -1.39 -3.13 -18.45
N PRO A 43 -0.84 -2.10 -19.11
CA PRO A 43 -0.93 -0.69 -18.76
C PRO A 43 -2.37 -0.16 -18.78
N TRP A 44 -2.61 0.92 -18.04
CA TRP A 44 -3.93 1.51 -17.89
C TRP A 44 -4.26 2.47 -19.03
N PRO A 45 -5.44 2.33 -19.67
CA PRO A 45 -6.03 3.45 -20.40
C PRO A 45 -6.31 4.61 -19.44
N PHE A 46 -5.99 5.84 -19.87
CA PHE A 46 -6.08 7.04 -19.02
C PHE A 46 -7.43 7.18 -18.32
N PHE A 47 -8.53 7.11 -19.08
CA PHE A 47 -9.87 7.22 -18.52
C PHE A 47 -10.20 6.06 -17.58
N ALA A 48 -9.81 4.83 -17.92
CA ALA A 48 -10.06 3.66 -17.10
C ALA A 48 -9.39 3.80 -15.72
N PHE A 49 -8.15 4.32 -15.66
CA PHE A 49 -7.43 4.57 -14.41
C PHE A 49 -8.19 5.50 -13.47
N PHE A 50 -8.69 6.63 -13.96
CA PHE A 50 -9.46 7.54 -13.11
C PHE A 50 -10.87 7.03 -12.82
N SER A 51 -11.49 6.29 -13.74
CA SER A 51 -12.86 5.78 -13.52
C SER A 51 -13.01 4.86 -12.30
N VAL A 52 -11.93 4.21 -11.85
CA VAL A 52 -11.92 3.29 -10.70
C VAL A 52 -11.66 3.96 -9.35
N PHE A 53 -11.24 5.23 -9.34
CA PHE A 53 -10.93 5.94 -8.09
C PHE A 53 -12.10 5.99 -7.10
N PRO A 54 -13.37 6.19 -7.53
CA PRO A 54 -14.48 6.29 -6.59
C PRO A 54 -14.67 5.00 -5.80
N GLU A 55 -14.65 3.85 -6.47
CA GLU A 55 -14.73 2.55 -5.77
C GLU A 55 -13.52 2.31 -4.88
N ALA A 56 -12.30 2.66 -5.31
CA ALA A 56 -11.09 2.47 -4.51
C ALA A 56 -11.14 3.27 -3.20
N VAL A 57 -11.56 4.54 -3.29
CA VAL A 57 -11.59 5.46 -2.14
C VAL A 57 -12.68 5.07 -1.14
N HIS A 58 -13.82 4.59 -1.63
CA HIS A 58 -14.94 4.12 -0.79
C HIS A 58 -14.86 2.63 -0.45
N MET A 59 -13.79 1.95 -0.87
CA MET A 59 -13.57 0.52 -0.61
C MET A 59 -14.77 -0.34 -1.06
N VAL A 60 -15.34 -0.03 -2.21
CA VAL A 60 -16.42 -0.82 -2.82
C VAL A 60 -15.79 -2.09 -3.39
N ALA A 61 -16.03 -3.22 -2.74
CA ALA A 61 -15.41 -4.50 -3.09
C ALA A 61 -15.80 -4.94 -4.51
N PRO A 62 -14.84 -5.30 -5.37
CA PRO A 62 -15.15 -6.04 -6.58
C PRO A 62 -15.49 -7.49 -6.23
N GLU A 63 -16.17 -8.18 -7.14
CA GLU A 63 -16.29 -9.64 -7.04
C GLU A 63 -14.92 -10.29 -7.19
N MET A 64 -14.63 -11.27 -6.34
CA MET A 64 -13.38 -12.02 -6.33
C MET A 64 -13.58 -13.42 -6.90
N LYS A 65 -12.51 -13.98 -7.48
CA LYS A 65 -12.42 -15.41 -7.75
C LYS A 65 -12.19 -16.17 -6.43
N PRO A 66 -12.55 -17.47 -6.37
CA PRO A 66 -12.19 -18.32 -5.24
C PRO A 66 -10.67 -18.36 -5.02
N VAL A 67 -10.28 -18.49 -3.76
CA VAL A 67 -8.88 -18.72 -3.34
C VAL A 67 -8.58 -20.22 -3.36
N SER A 68 -7.30 -20.59 -3.38
CA SER A 68 -6.87 -21.99 -3.39
C SER A 68 -6.69 -22.62 -2.00
N PHE A 69 -6.65 -21.80 -0.95
CA PHE A 69 -6.52 -22.26 0.43
C PHE A 69 -7.89 -22.36 1.12
N ASP A 70 -7.95 -23.16 2.18
CA ASP A 70 -9.14 -23.24 3.05
C ASP A 70 -9.29 -21.95 3.88
N PRO A 71 -10.39 -21.19 3.75
CA PRO A 71 -10.65 -20.00 4.57
C PRO A 71 -10.65 -20.25 6.07
N ASP A 72 -10.89 -21.48 6.52
CA ASP A 72 -10.87 -21.87 7.93
C ASP A 72 -9.55 -22.59 8.31
N GLY A 73 -8.58 -22.62 7.39
CA GLY A 73 -7.26 -23.20 7.56
C GLY A 73 -6.39 -22.50 8.60
N HIS A 74 -5.46 -23.25 9.18
CA HIS A 74 -4.57 -22.76 10.22
C HIS A 74 -3.23 -22.28 9.65
N PHE A 75 -2.96 -20.98 9.78
CA PHE A 75 -1.64 -20.38 9.55
C PHE A 75 -1.12 -19.74 10.83
N ASP A 76 0.20 -19.82 11.06
CA ASP A 76 0.88 -19.16 12.19
C ASP A 76 1.10 -17.67 11.94
N LEU A 77 1.21 -17.27 10.66
CA LEU A 77 1.45 -15.90 10.23
C LEU A 77 0.87 -15.66 8.84
N VAL A 78 0.23 -14.50 8.65
CA VAL A 78 -0.24 -14.07 7.33
C VAL A 78 0.48 -12.80 6.90
N ILE A 79 1.03 -12.80 5.68
CA ILE A 79 1.59 -11.60 5.05
C ILE A 79 0.63 -11.12 3.95
N LEU A 80 0.18 -9.87 4.05
CA LEU A 80 -0.67 -9.19 3.07
C LEU A 80 0.16 -8.17 2.27
N ALA A 81 0.52 -8.51 1.04
CA ALA A 81 1.20 -7.60 0.13
C ALA A 81 0.19 -6.88 -0.77
N TYR A 82 0.07 -5.55 -0.63
CA TYR A 82 -0.91 -4.77 -1.38
C TYR A 82 -0.37 -3.47 -1.99
N GLN A 83 -1.05 -3.03 -3.04
CA GLN A 83 -0.76 -1.77 -3.73
C GLN A 83 -1.68 -0.67 -3.18
N VAL A 84 -1.21 0.58 -3.21
CA VAL A 84 -2.02 1.75 -2.86
C VAL A 84 -2.66 2.34 -4.11
N TRP A 85 -3.98 2.38 -4.16
CA TRP A 85 -4.77 3.03 -5.21
C TRP A 85 -5.54 4.19 -4.61
N PHE A 86 -5.25 5.42 -5.06
CA PHE A 86 -5.94 6.63 -4.61
C PHE A 86 -6.02 6.73 -3.09
N LEU A 87 -4.88 6.55 -2.41
CA LEU A 87 -4.75 6.64 -0.94
C LEU A 87 -5.58 5.59 -0.17
N SER A 88 -5.83 4.45 -0.82
CA SER A 88 -6.62 3.33 -0.30
C SER A 88 -5.97 2.00 -0.68
N PRO A 89 -6.24 0.89 0.04
CA PRO A 89 -5.84 -0.43 -0.43
C PRO A 89 -6.43 -0.69 -1.83
N SER A 90 -5.66 -1.33 -2.72
CA SER A 90 -6.14 -1.65 -4.06
C SER A 90 -7.46 -2.44 -4.02
N LEU A 91 -8.29 -2.27 -5.05
CA LEU A 91 -9.62 -2.89 -5.08
C LEU A 91 -9.59 -4.41 -4.93
N PRO A 92 -8.66 -5.17 -5.55
CA PRO A 92 -8.57 -6.61 -5.32
C PRO A 92 -8.26 -6.98 -3.87
N MET A 93 -7.37 -6.24 -3.21
CA MET A 93 -7.09 -6.46 -1.78
C MET A 93 -8.31 -6.14 -0.90
N THR A 94 -9.01 -5.05 -1.23
CA THR A 94 -10.28 -4.72 -0.56
C THR A 94 -11.33 -5.81 -0.77
N GLY A 95 -11.43 -6.34 -1.98
CA GLY A 95 -12.36 -7.42 -2.33
C GLY A 95 -12.07 -8.69 -1.55
N PHE A 96 -10.80 -9.07 -1.44
CA PHE A 96 -10.37 -10.20 -0.60
C PHE A 96 -10.78 -10.00 0.87
N LEU A 97 -10.41 -8.85 1.46
CA LEU A 97 -10.69 -8.54 2.87
C LEU A 97 -12.18 -8.47 3.22
N LYS A 98 -13.04 -8.25 2.22
CA LYS A 98 -14.50 -8.22 2.37
C LYS A 98 -15.18 -9.51 1.90
N SER A 99 -14.42 -10.53 1.53
CA SER A 99 -14.93 -11.83 1.11
C SER A 99 -14.84 -12.85 2.26
N GLU A 100 -15.56 -13.97 2.13
CA GLU A 100 -15.47 -15.09 3.06
C GLU A 100 -14.04 -15.64 3.21
N ALA A 101 -13.19 -15.49 2.17
CA ALA A 101 -11.79 -15.92 2.24
C ALA A 101 -10.98 -15.17 3.31
N ALA A 102 -11.45 -14.01 3.80
CA ALA A 102 -10.79 -13.26 4.87
C ALA A 102 -10.93 -13.92 6.25
N ARG A 103 -11.77 -14.94 6.43
CA ARG A 103 -11.89 -15.70 7.69
C ARG A 103 -10.55 -16.27 8.17
N VAL A 104 -9.65 -16.57 7.24
CA VAL A 104 -8.28 -17.05 7.50
C VAL A 104 -7.46 -16.09 8.37
N LEU A 105 -7.84 -14.81 8.42
CA LEU A 105 -7.15 -13.78 9.19
C LEU A 105 -7.58 -13.74 10.66
N LYS A 106 -8.70 -14.37 11.02
CA LYS A 106 -9.30 -14.26 12.35
C LYS A 106 -8.36 -14.80 13.43
N GLY A 107 -8.00 -13.95 14.40
CA GLY A 107 -7.07 -14.26 15.48
C GLY A 107 -5.60 -14.37 15.05
N LYS A 108 -5.29 -14.18 13.77
CA LYS A 108 -3.94 -14.40 13.24
C LYS A 108 -3.07 -13.13 13.33
N PRO A 109 -1.77 -13.28 13.62
CA PRO A 109 -0.82 -12.20 13.41
C PRO A 109 -0.69 -11.91 11.90
N VAL A 110 -0.74 -10.63 11.55
CA VAL A 110 -0.67 -10.14 10.17
C VAL A 110 0.49 -9.17 10.00
N ILE A 111 1.27 -9.36 8.94
CA ILE A 111 2.24 -8.39 8.44
C ILE A 111 1.71 -7.79 7.15
N THR A 112 1.79 -6.48 7.02
CA THR A 112 1.45 -5.78 5.78
C THR A 112 2.72 -5.40 5.00
N LEU A 113 2.69 -5.57 3.69
CA LEU A 113 3.75 -5.14 2.78
C LEU A 113 3.17 -4.21 1.71
N ILE A 114 3.66 -2.98 1.68
CA ILE A 114 3.25 -1.94 0.75
C ILE A 114 4.41 -1.64 -0.19
N VAL A 115 4.13 -1.62 -1.48
CA VAL A 115 5.00 -1.07 -2.51
C VAL A 115 4.24 0.06 -3.19
N CYS A 116 4.76 1.28 -3.11
CA CYS A 116 4.08 2.45 -3.65
C CYS A 116 5.04 3.56 -4.10
N ARG A 117 4.50 4.53 -4.82
CA ARG A 117 5.22 5.77 -5.17
C ARG A 117 5.48 6.63 -3.95
N ASN A 118 4.44 6.90 -3.17
CA ASN A 118 4.41 7.67 -1.93
C ASN A 118 2.99 7.64 -1.34
N MET A 119 2.75 8.41 -0.28
CA MET A 119 1.41 8.68 0.27
C MET A 119 0.58 7.41 0.52
N TRP A 120 1.12 6.51 1.34
CA TRP A 120 0.49 5.24 1.70
C TRP A 120 -0.26 5.29 3.04
N LEU A 121 -0.23 6.43 3.74
CA LEU A 121 -0.63 6.53 5.15
C LEU A 121 -2.12 6.22 5.35
N ASN A 122 -2.99 6.87 4.58
CA ASN A 122 -4.44 6.62 4.62
C ASN A 122 -4.80 5.21 4.15
N ALA A 123 -4.03 4.65 3.20
CA ALA A 123 -4.25 3.28 2.77
C ALA A 123 -3.98 2.30 3.91
N GLN A 124 -2.90 2.52 4.67
CA GLN A 124 -2.59 1.70 5.85
C GLN A 124 -3.58 1.92 6.99
N GLU A 125 -4.04 3.14 7.24
CA GLU A 125 -5.06 3.38 8.27
C GLU A 125 -6.40 2.70 7.92
N LYS A 126 -6.75 2.65 6.63
CA LYS A 126 -7.89 1.84 6.14
C LYS A 126 -7.63 0.34 6.29
N MET A 127 -6.43 -0.12 5.96
CA MET A 127 -6.02 -1.52 6.15
C MET A 127 -6.13 -1.94 7.61
N LYS A 128 -5.65 -1.12 8.55
CA LYS A 128 -5.78 -1.37 10.00
C LYS A 128 -7.23 -1.63 10.39
N ARG A 129 -8.17 -0.79 9.92
CA ARG A 129 -9.61 -0.97 10.18
C ARG A 129 -10.14 -2.29 9.62
N LEU A 130 -9.84 -2.58 8.35
CA LEU A 130 -10.26 -3.84 7.71
C LEU A 130 -9.71 -5.07 8.45
N LEU A 131 -8.47 -5.01 8.94
CA LEU A 131 -7.87 -6.09 9.73
C LEU A 131 -8.52 -6.24 11.09
N THR A 132 -8.82 -5.14 11.78
CA THR A 132 -9.55 -5.16 13.04
C THR A 132 -10.96 -5.74 12.87
N GLU A 133 -11.68 -5.34 11.81
CA GLU A 133 -13.00 -5.87 11.47
C GLU A 133 -12.95 -7.37 11.16
N ALA A 134 -11.88 -7.86 10.51
CA ALA A 134 -11.65 -9.28 10.27
C ALA A 134 -11.17 -10.06 11.53
N GLY A 135 -11.00 -9.38 12.67
CA GLY A 135 -10.49 -9.98 13.90
C GLY A 135 -9.01 -10.37 13.84
N ALA A 136 -8.25 -9.79 12.91
CA ALA A 136 -6.83 -10.04 12.73
C ALA A 136 -5.98 -9.10 13.59
N ARG A 137 -4.75 -9.50 13.91
CA ARG A 137 -3.82 -8.71 14.73
C ARG A 137 -2.65 -8.24 13.88
N LEU A 138 -2.69 -6.98 13.45
CA LEU A 138 -1.57 -6.37 12.73
C LEU A 138 -0.36 -6.25 13.67
N ILE A 139 0.70 -7.01 13.38
CA ILE A 139 1.94 -6.99 14.17
C ILE A 139 3.05 -6.19 13.50
N ASP A 140 3.04 -6.08 12.16
CA ASP A 140 4.03 -5.31 11.41
C ASP A 140 3.47 -4.68 10.14
N ASN A 141 4.10 -3.58 9.73
CA ASN A 141 3.90 -2.93 8.44
C ASN A 141 5.27 -2.69 7.79
N VAL A 142 5.37 -2.96 6.50
CA VAL A 142 6.53 -2.66 5.67
C VAL A 142 6.07 -1.72 4.55
N ALA A 143 6.73 -0.57 4.43
CA ALA A 143 6.44 0.38 3.36
C ALA A 143 7.69 0.65 2.52
N LEU A 144 7.74 0.05 1.33
CA LEU A 144 8.75 0.33 0.32
C LEU A 144 8.22 1.43 -0.60
N VAL A 145 8.96 2.52 -0.68
CA VAL A 145 8.53 3.76 -1.36
C VAL A 145 9.55 4.12 -2.45
N ASP A 146 9.07 4.59 -3.59
CA ASP A 146 9.92 5.16 -4.65
C ASP A 146 10.80 6.29 -4.04
N PRO A 147 12.14 6.18 -4.12
CA PRO A 147 13.04 7.16 -3.53
C PRO A 147 13.11 8.47 -4.32
N GLY A 148 12.52 8.52 -5.52
CA GLY A 148 12.57 9.67 -6.41
C GLY A 148 11.88 10.91 -5.82
N PRO A 149 12.35 12.12 -6.18
CA PRO A 149 11.69 13.36 -5.76
C PRO A 149 10.22 13.40 -6.18
N PRO A 150 9.34 14.09 -5.42
CA PRO A 150 7.90 14.11 -5.71
C PRO A 150 7.56 14.55 -7.14
N LEU A 151 8.21 15.60 -7.66
CA LEU A 151 7.96 16.09 -9.02
C LEU A 151 8.42 15.08 -10.09
N THR A 152 9.59 14.47 -9.89
CA THR A 152 10.13 13.43 -10.77
C THR A 152 9.17 12.25 -10.86
N THR A 153 8.74 11.73 -9.71
CA THR A 153 7.84 10.58 -9.65
C THR A 153 6.43 10.91 -10.14
N PHE A 154 6.04 12.18 -10.17
CA PHE A 154 4.77 12.64 -10.75
C PHE A 154 4.75 12.54 -12.27
N VAL A 155 5.92 12.40 -12.92
CA VAL A 155 6.04 12.16 -14.36
C VAL A 155 6.32 10.69 -14.64
N THR A 156 7.28 10.09 -13.93
CA THR A 156 7.71 8.70 -14.21
C THR A 156 6.64 7.67 -13.89
N THR A 157 5.86 7.87 -12.81
CA THR A 157 4.82 6.92 -12.42
C THR A 157 3.64 6.91 -13.39
N PRO A 158 3.04 8.04 -13.80
CA PRO A 158 2.02 8.03 -14.84
C PRO A 158 2.51 7.48 -16.17
N ARG A 159 3.74 7.82 -16.60
CA ARG A 159 4.34 7.19 -17.80
C ARG A 159 4.32 5.68 -17.67
N TRP A 160 4.80 5.15 -16.54
CA TRP A 160 4.86 3.71 -16.32
C TRP A 160 3.46 3.07 -16.29
N LEU A 161 2.50 3.66 -15.58
CA LEU A 161 1.15 3.12 -15.49
C LEU A 161 0.41 3.14 -16.83
N MET A 162 0.59 4.19 -17.65
CA MET A 162 -0.14 4.37 -18.90
C MET A 162 0.52 3.69 -20.10
N THR A 163 1.85 3.48 -20.07
CA THR A 163 2.60 2.94 -21.21
C THR A 163 3.27 1.60 -20.94
N GLY A 164 3.33 1.16 -19.68
CA GLY A 164 4.07 -0.04 -19.25
C GLY A 164 5.58 0.17 -19.17
N LYS A 165 6.11 1.32 -19.60
CA LYS A 165 7.54 1.59 -19.68
C LYS A 165 8.10 2.09 -18.33
N LYS A 166 8.92 1.25 -17.67
CA LYS A 166 9.54 1.51 -16.37
C LYS A 166 10.93 2.18 -16.46
N ASP A 167 11.59 2.04 -17.60
CA ASP A 167 12.92 2.58 -17.91
C ASP A 167 13.02 4.10 -17.69
N GLY A 168 14.25 4.56 -17.42
CA GLY A 168 14.54 5.99 -17.39
C GLY A 168 14.43 6.61 -18.78
N PHE A 169 14.08 7.89 -18.85
CA PHE A 169 13.93 8.62 -20.11
C PHE A 169 14.22 10.10 -19.88
N TRP A 170 14.81 10.80 -20.86
CA TRP A 170 15.03 12.27 -20.82
C TRP A 170 15.60 12.79 -19.49
N GLY A 171 16.55 12.08 -18.87
CA GLY A 171 17.14 12.42 -17.59
C GLY A 171 16.32 12.04 -16.35
N PHE A 172 15.08 11.58 -16.50
CA PHE A 172 14.29 10.98 -15.42
C PHE A 172 14.80 9.56 -15.09
N PRO A 173 14.93 9.20 -13.80
CA PRO A 173 15.28 7.84 -13.40
C PRO A 173 14.14 6.85 -13.70
N PRO A 174 14.42 5.53 -13.66
CA PRO A 174 13.40 4.51 -13.73
C PRO A 174 12.30 4.70 -12.66
N ALA A 175 11.06 4.34 -13.00
CA ALA A 175 9.92 4.51 -12.09
C ALA A 175 9.82 3.42 -11.01
N GLY A 176 9.32 3.80 -9.83
CA GLY A 176 8.96 2.90 -8.74
C GLY A 176 10.11 2.60 -7.79
N VAL A 177 9.90 1.62 -6.90
CA VAL A 177 10.87 1.25 -5.87
C VAL A 177 12.18 0.75 -6.49
N SER A 178 13.30 1.14 -5.88
CA SER A 178 14.62 0.75 -6.36
C SER A 178 14.85 -0.75 -6.25
N LYS A 179 15.65 -1.33 -7.15
CA LYS A 179 16.03 -2.75 -7.07
C LYS A 179 16.71 -3.08 -5.74
N LYS A 180 17.48 -2.14 -5.19
CA LYS A 180 18.15 -2.27 -3.90
C LYS A 180 17.16 -2.40 -2.75
N ASP A 181 16.12 -1.57 -2.73
CA ASP A 181 15.10 -1.62 -1.67
C ASP A 181 14.23 -2.88 -1.77
N ILE A 182 13.91 -3.32 -3.00
CA ILE A 182 13.22 -4.59 -3.26
C ILE A 182 14.07 -5.76 -2.75
N ALA A 183 15.32 -5.88 -3.18
CA ALA A 183 16.22 -6.95 -2.72
C ALA A 183 16.49 -6.88 -1.20
N GLY A 184 16.53 -5.66 -0.66
CA GLY A 184 16.67 -5.41 0.76
C GLY A 184 15.49 -5.95 1.58
N ALA A 185 14.33 -6.24 0.99
CA ALA A 185 13.16 -6.78 1.69
C ALA A 185 13.44 -8.17 2.31
N ALA A 186 14.43 -8.92 1.79
CA ALA A 186 14.89 -10.19 2.36
C ALA A 186 15.31 -10.10 3.84
N ARG A 187 15.67 -8.91 4.33
CA ARG A 187 15.97 -8.73 5.77
C ARG A 187 14.77 -9.01 6.67
N PHE A 188 13.57 -8.69 6.20
CA PHE A 188 12.34 -8.94 6.95
C PHE A 188 12.04 -10.43 6.97
N GLY A 189 12.25 -11.12 5.85
CA GLY A 189 12.13 -12.58 5.76
C GLY A 189 13.02 -13.31 6.75
N ARG A 190 14.30 -12.89 6.87
CA ARG A 190 15.21 -13.48 7.86
C ARG A 190 14.68 -13.33 9.29
N ALA A 191 14.21 -12.14 9.65
CA ALA A 191 13.62 -11.91 10.97
C ALA A 191 12.35 -12.72 11.22
N ILE A 192 11.52 -12.93 10.20
CA ILE A 192 10.31 -13.76 10.29
C ILE A 192 10.69 -15.24 10.44
N ALA A 193 11.62 -15.72 9.62
CA ALA A 193 12.10 -17.10 9.69
C ALA A 193 12.69 -17.40 11.08
N ASP A 194 13.55 -16.53 11.60
CA ASP A 194 14.11 -16.67 12.94
C ASP A 194 13.04 -16.71 14.04
N ALA A 195 11.96 -15.94 13.88
CA ALA A 195 10.86 -15.88 14.85
C ALA A 195 9.95 -17.11 14.80
N LEU A 196 9.73 -17.69 13.61
CA LEU A 196 8.91 -18.89 13.45
C LEU A 196 9.60 -20.17 13.96
N THR A 197 10.93 -20.18 14.00
CA THR A 197 11.69 -21.42 14.23
C THR A 197 12.35 -21.48 15.59
N ARG A 198 12.41 -20.35 16.30
CA ARG A 198 12.64 -20.37 17.75
C ARG A 198 11.37 -20.92 18.39
N ASP A 199 11.52 -21.97 19.18
CA ASP A 199 10.50 -22.78 19.87
C ASP A 199 9.60 -21.97 20.84
N ALA A 200 8.92 -20.94 20.35
CA ALA A 200 8.58 -19.75 21.12
C ALA A 200 7.09 -19.35 21.03
N GLY A 201 6.18 -20.32 21.04
CA GLY A 201 4.76 -20.06 21.23
C GLY A 201 4.13 -19.05 20.25
N PRO A 202 2.98 -18.45 20.61
CA PRO A 202 2.28 -17.52 19.72
C PRO A 202 3.08 -16.22 19.49
N ILE A 203 3.11 -15.74 18.24
CA ILE A 203 3.72 -14.45 17.88
C ILE A 203 2.93 -13.30 18.53
N ASN A 204 3.44 -12.71 19.60
CA ASN A 204 2.68 -11.73 20.40
C ASN A 204 3.01 -10.25 20.11
N GLY A 205 4.05 -9.95 19.31
CA GLY A 205 4.47 -8.58 19.04
C GLY A 205 5.16 -8.39 17.69
N PRO A 206 5.62 -7.15 17.41
CA PRO A 206 6.30 -6.81 16.17
C PRO A 206 7.63 -7.56 16.03
N LEU A 207 7.86 -8.14 14.85
CA LEU A 207 9.05 -8.87 14.47
C LEU A 207 10.05 -7.99 13.72
N LEU A 208 9.61 -6.89 13.11
CA LEU A 208 10.41 -6.10 12.18
C LEU A 208 10.99 -4.81 12.78
N THR A 209 10.74 -4.54 14.07
CA THR A 209 11.32 -3.42 14.80
C THR A 209 12.84 -3.43 14.70
N GLY A 210 13.45 -2.27 14.43
CA GLY A 210 14.89 -2.12 14.25
C GLY A 210 15.42 -2.44 12.85
N LEU A 211 14.56 -2.81 11.90
CA LEU A 211 14.93 -3.13 10.50
C LEU A 211 14.52 -2.05 9.49
N GLY A 212 14.06 -0.88 9.94
CA GLY A 212 13.59 0.20 9.08
C GLY A 212 12.44 -0.24 8.18
N ALA A 213 11.41 -0.84 8.77
CA ALA A 213 10.25 -1.37 8.05
C ALA A 213 9.35 -0.25 7.53
N VAL A 214 9.22 0.84 8.29
CA VAL A 214 8.39 1.99 7.94
C VAL A 214 9.18 3.27 8.13
N LYS A 215 9.17 4.17 7.14
CA LYS A 215 9.67 5.54 7.32
C LYS A 215 8.61 6.52 6.85
N VAL A 216 7.98 7.22 7.79
CA VAL A 216 6.95 8.21 7.45
C VAL A 216 7.62 9.50 7.02
N ASN A 217 7.25 10.00 5.85
CA ASN A 217 7.62 11.36 5.46
C ASN A 217 6.60 12.34 6.06
N PRO A 218 6.99 13.20 7.02
CA PRO A 218 6.06 14.10 7.70
C PRO A 218 5.37 15.07 6.74
N SER A 219 6.00 15.33 5.58
CA SER A 219 5.45 16.23 4.57
C SER A 219 4.13 15.76 3.96
N TYR A 220 3.88 14.44 3.98
CA TYR A 220 2.71 13.85 3.37
C TYR A 220 1.51 13.78 4.32
N ILE A 221 1.71 13.87 5.63
CA ILE A 221 0.61 13.68 6.60
C ILE A 221 -0.53 14.69 6.37
N GLY A 222 -0.19 15.96 6.18
CA GLY A 222 -1.19 17.00 5.89
C GLY A 222 -1.74 16.93 4.48
N SER A 223 -0.87 16.81 3.47
CA SER A 223 -1.29 16.80 2.07
C SER A 223 -2.16 15.59 1.73
N GLU A 224 -1.84 14.43 2.29
CA GLU A 224 -2.58 13.19 2.06
C GLU A 224 -3.98 13.25 2.68
N LYS A 225 -4.15 13.90 3.85
CA LYS A 225 -5.49 14.16 4.44
C LYS A 225 -6.35 15.06 3.55
N ILE A 226 -5.76 16.12 2.98
CA ILE A 226 -6.47 17.04 2.08
C ILE A 226 -6.86 16.31 0.79
N ALA A 227 -5.90 15.60 0.16
CA ALA A 227 -6.14 14.83 -1.04
C ALA A 227 -7.20 13.74 -0.81
N HIS A 228 -7.12 13.00 0.30
CA HIS A 228 -8.10 11.98 0.65
C HIS A 228 -9.50 12.56 0.85
N ARG A 229 -9.64 13.70 1.55
CA ARG A 229 -10.95 14.38 1.70
C ARG A 229 -11.55 14.75 0.35
N SER A 230 -10.74 15.31 -0.54
CA SER A 230 -11.14 15.63 -1.92
C SER A 230 -11.61 14.38 -2.67
N PHE A 231 -10.80 13.32 -2.65
CA PHE A 231 -11.10 12.04 -3.27
C PHE A 231 -12.40 11.44 -2.72
N TYR A 232 -12.64 11.55 -1.42
CA TYR A 232 -13.83 11.00 -0.77
C TYR A 232 -15.10 11.72 -1.21
N VAL A 233 -15.09 13.06 -1.21
CA VAL A 233 -16.25 13.88 -1.63
C VAL A 233 -16.58 13.64 -3.09
N TRP A 234 -15.59 13.78 -3.98
CA TRP A 234 -15.79 13.54 -5.42
C TRP A 234 -16.16 12.09 -5.72
N GLY A 235 -15.55 11.14 -5.00
CA GLY A 235 -15.88 9.73 -5.11
C GLY A 235 -17.34 9.46 -4.75
N LYS A 236 -17.86 10.09 -3.69
CA LYS A 236 -19.27 9.92 -3.27
C LYS A 236 -20.23 10.43 -4.34
N LEU A 237 -19.93 11.60 -4.92
CA LEU A 237 -20.72 12.17 -6.01
C LEU A 237 -20.72 11.25 -7.23
N LEU A 238 -19.55 10.75 -7.64
CA LEU A 238 -19.42 9.87 -8.81
C LEU A 238 -20.08 8.51 -8.62
N LEU A 239 -20.06 7.95 -7.40
CA LEU A 239 -20.79 6.71 -7.09
C LEU A 239 -22.30 6.90 -7.18
N ALA A 240 -22.82 8.07 -6.79
CA ALA A 240 -24.25 8.38 -6.90
C ALA A 240 -24.73 8.48 -8.36
N LEU A 241 -23.83 8.70 -9.32
CA LEU A 241 -24.14 8.76 -10.75
C LEU A 241 -24.21 7.38 -11.44
N GLY A 242 -24.08 6.29 -10.69
CA GLY A 242 -24.26 4.92 -11.16
C GLY A 242 -22.99 4.26 -11.68
N SER A 243 -23.16 3.38 -12.69
CA SER A 243 -22.09 2.51 -13.18
C SER A 243 -20.96 3.30 -13.86
N ARG A 244 -19.77 2.70 -13.94
CA ARG A 244 -18.59 3.29 -14.62
C ARG A 244 -18.84 3.62 -16.10
N GLU A 245 -19.84 3.00 -16.71
CA GLU A 245 -20.15 3.15 -18.12
C GLU A 245 -21.11 4.31 -18.39
N ALA A 246 -21.82 4.79 -17.35
CA ALA A 246 -22.77 5.89 -17.45
C ALA A 246 -22.10 7.18 -17.96
N GLY A 247 -22.65 7.77 -19.03
CA GLY A 247 -22.06 8.93 -19.71
C GLY A 247 -21.84 10.13 -18.79
N LEU A 248 -22.80 10.42 -17.90
CA LEU A 248 -22.70 11.51 -16.93
C LEU A 248 -21.55 11.31 -15.93
N ARG A 249 -21.36 10.07 -15.44
CA ARG A 249 -20.22 9.73 -14.58
C ARG A 249 -18.90 9.91 -15.32
N LYS A 250 -18.83 9.57 -16.62
CA LYS A 250 -17.64 9.79 -17.43
C LYS A 250 -17.29 11.26 -17.58
N ALA A 251 -18.29 12.10 -17.91
CA ALA A 251 -18.10 13.54 -18.01
C ALA A 251 -17.61 14.15 -16.69
N LEU A 252 -18.26 13.82 -15.56
CA LEU A 252 -17.86 14.34 -14.26
C LEU A 252 -16.47 13.82 -13.81
N THR A 253 -16.09 12.62 -14.22
CA THR A 253 -14.73 12.10 -13.98
C THR A 253 -13.68 12.97 -14.68
N MET A 254 -13.95 13.45 -15.91
CA MET A 254 -13.04 14.35 -16.62
C MET A 254 -12.95 15.73 -15.94
N VAL A 255 -14.08 16.29 -15.50
CA VAL A 255 -14.09 17.52 -14.69
C VAL A 255 -13.24 17.37 -13.44
N TYR A 256 -13.38 16.23 -12.77
CA TYR A 256 -12.58 15.91 -11.59
C TYR A 256 -11.08 15.77 -11.90
N VAL A 257 -10.69 15.19 -13.04
CA VAL A 257 -9.27 15.12 -13.44
C VAL A 257 -8.68 16.52 -13.61
N ILE A 258 -9.40 17.44 -14.25
CA ILE A 258 -8.96 18.84 -14.38
C ILE A 258 -8.83 19.49 -13.01
N PHE A 259 -9.84 19.31 -12.15
CA PHE A 259 -9.81 19.79 -10.77
C PHE A 259 -8.61 19.23 -9.98
N LEU A 260 -8.30 17.95 -10.14
CA LEU A 260 -7.18 17.28 -9.46
C LEU A 260 -5.84 17.88 -9.90
N LEU A 261 -5.65 18.10 -11.20
CA LEU A 261 -4.43 18.74 -11.72
C LEU A 261 -4.28 20.17 -11.17
N ALA A 262 -5.35 20.96 -11.16
CA ALA A 262 -5.35 22.30 -10.57
C ALA A 262 -5.05 22.27 -9.06
N MET A 263 -5.62 21.31 -8.33
CA MET A 263 -5.38 21.12 -6.90
C MET A 263 -3.91 20.78 -6.63
N ILE A 264 -3.27 19.96 -7.45
CA ILE A 264 -1.85 19.58 -7.28
C ILE A 264 -0.95 20.80 -7.46
N VAL A 265 -1.20 21.61 -8.49
CA VAL A 265 -0.42 22.83 -8.77
C VAL A 265 -0.60 23.88 -7.68
N THR A 266 -1.74 23.93 -6.99
CA THR A 266 -2.05 24.95 -5.98
C THR A 266 -1.74 24.52 -4.55
N VAL A 267 -2.14 23.31 -4.13
CA VAL A 267 -2.03 22.82 -2.75
C VAL A 267 -0.59 22.45 -2.39
N VAL A 268 0.19 21.93 -3.35
CA VAL A 268 1.59 21.54 -3.09
C VAL A 268 2.45 22.76 -2.73
N PRO A 269 2.48 23.86 -3.51
CA PRO A 269 3.21 25.06 -3.12
C PRO A 269 2.71 25.68 -1.82
N LEU A 270 1.39 25.76 -1.64
CA LEU A 270 0.78 26.31 -0.42
C LEU A 270 1.23 25.53 0.83
N GLY A 271 1.28 24.19 0.75
CA GLY A 271 1.74 23.34 1.84
C GLY A 271 3.20 23.58 2.23
N VAL A 272 4.06 23.97 1.28
CA VAL A 272 5.45 24.36 1.56
C VAL A 272 5.49 25.68 2.32
N VAL A 273 4.72 26.69 1.88
CA VAL A 273 4.63 28.00 2.54
C VAL A 273 4.13 27.88 3.97
N VAL A 274 3.04 27.14 4.19
CA VAL A 274 2.49 26.90 5.54
C VAL A 274 3.54 26.25 6.46
N ARG A 275 4.33 25.30 5.94
CA ARG A 275 5.38 24.65 6.73
C ARG A 275 6.54 25.58 7.04
N MET A 276 6.90 26.47 6.11
CA MET A 276 7.94 27.47 6.34
C MET A 276 7.55 28.42 7.48
N ILE A 277 6.28 28.81 7.54
CA ILE A 277 5.77 29.77 8.54
C ILE A 277 5.50 29.09 9.90
N PHE A 278 4.85 27.92 9.91
CA PHE A 278 4.36 27.30 11.14
C PHE A 278 5.08 26.01 11.55
N GLY A 279 6.15 25.62 10.86
CA GLY A 279 6.84 24.34 11.06
C GLY A 279 7.38 24.13 12.48
N ARG A 280 7.79 25.20 13.17
CA ARG A 280 8.27 25.13 14.56
C ARG A 280 7.14 24.85 15.56
N VAL A 281 5.97 25.46 15.36
CA VAL A 281 4.80 25.33 16.24
C VAL A 281 4.21 23.91 16.16
N PHE A 282 4.22 23.30 14.97
CA PHE A 282 3.66 21.97 14.77
C PHE A 282 4.65 20.82 15.01
N LYS A 283 5.93 21.10 15.33
CA LYS A 283 6.99 20.09 15.39
C LYS A 283 6.66 18.93 16.33
N LYS A 284 6.19 19.21 17.55
CA LYS A 284 5.87 18.17 18.56
C LYS A 284 4.70 17.29 18.11
N ARG A 285 3.57 17.89 17.74
CA ARG A 285 2.39 17.17 17.25
C ARG A 285 2.69 16.35 15.99
N LEU A 286 3.55 16.87 15.11
CA LEU A 286 3.95 16.16 13.90
C LEU A 286 4.84 14.95 14.23
N ALA A 287 5.76 15.07 15.18
CA ALA A 287 6.57 13.96 15.65
C ALA A 287 5.72 12.85 16.30
N GLU A 288 4.72 13.21 17.12
CA GLU A 288 3.76 12.26 17.68
C GLU A 288 2.96 11.54 16.59
N GLN A 289 2.51 12.27 15.55
CA GLN A 289 1.82 11.66 14.41
C GLN A 289 2.73 10.72 13.61
N VAL A 290 3.99 11.08 13.42
CA VAL A 290 4.99 10.23 12.77
C VAL A 290 5.18 8.94 13.56
N ALA A 291 5.45 9.03 14.87
CA ALA A 291 5.65 7.86 15.73
C ALA A 291 4.45 6.89 15.64
N ARG A 292 3.23 7.41 15.79
CA ARG A 292 1.99 6.61 15.69
C ARG A 292 1.78 5.98 14.30
N LEU A 293 2.17 6.67 13.22
CA LEU A 293 2.02 6.16 11.86
C LEU A 293 3.12 5.16 11.47
N GLU A 294 4.25 5.18 12.17
CA GLU A 294 5.32 4.20 12.03
C GLU A 294 5.05 2.90 12.80
N GLU A 295 4.21 2.95 13.82
CA GLU A 295 3.73 1.75 14.52
C GLU A 295 2.91 0.82 13.60
N PRO A 296 3.06 -0.51 13.76
CA PRO A 296 3.75 -1.17 14.89
C PRO A 296 5.27 -1.44 14.70
N SER A 297 5.82 -1.31 13.48
CA SER A 297 7.20 -1.74 13.19
C SER A 297 8.27 -0.67 13.39
N GLY A 298 7.99 0.60 13.10
CA GLY A 298 8.93 1.70 13.28
C GLY A 298 9.97 1.90 12.16
N SER A 299 10.69 3.02 12.28
CA SER A 299 11.77 3.45 11.38
C SER A 299 13.19 3.18 11.89
N SER A 300 13.33 2.59 13.08
CA SER A 300 14.62 2.33 13.71
C SER A 300 15.47 1.33 12.91
N LEU A 301 16.80 1.47 12.99
CA LEU A 301 17.77 0.70 12.20
C LEU A 301 18.77 -0.08 13.06
N GLU A 302 18.50 -0.22 14.36
CA GLU A 302 19.44 -0.80 15.33
C GLU A 302 19.88 -2.24 15.00
N ARG A 303 19.00 -3.01 14.33
CA ARG A 303 19.30 -4.38 13.89
C ARG A 303 19.94 -4.44 12.49
N MET A 304 19.94 -3.33 11.75
CA MET A 304 20.62 -3.25 10.44
C MET A 304 22.14 -3.16 10.55
N ALA A 305 22.66 -2.66 11.67
CA ALA A 305 24.10 -2.50 11.90
C ALA A 305 24.80 -3.78 12.39
N ARG A 306 24.03 -4.85 12.68
CA ARG A 306 24.52 -6.09 13.31
C ARG A 306 24.55 -7.29 12.36
N GLY A 307 24.35 -7.08 11.05
CA GLY A 307 24.22 -8.16 10.06
C GLY A 307 24.98 -7.87 8.77
#